data_AF-A0A367YZA9-F1
#
_entry.id   AF-A0A367YZA9-F1
#
_cell.length_a   1.000
_cell.length_b   1.000
_cell.length_c   1.000
_cell.angle_alpha   90.00
_cell.angle_beta   90.00
_cell.angle_gamma   90.00
#
_symmetry.space_group_name_H-M   'P 1'
#
loop_
_entity.id
_entity.type
_entity.pdbx_description
1 polymer ?
#
loop_
_entity_poly.entity_id
_entity_poly.type
_entity_poly.pdbx_seq_one_letter_code
_entity_poly.pdbx_strand_id
1 'polypeptide(L)'
;MVLVWFLALVALPAVLRRLERAAGIGRVRVPGGRVLGGGLLLAASALGIRSAVAMAGGGGTPVPFDAAARLVADGPYRWVRNPMAVSGVAQALGVALAVGSPSYLLVPPVGAVAWHRLVRPSEERFLRSCFGEQFEDYRAAVPLWLPHALRPRARTRPRPGSRRAGLARRQPPVH
;
A
#
# COMPACT_ATOMS: atom_id res chain seq x y z
N MET A 1 -0.72 -17.83 -3.26
CA MET A 1 -1.12 -16.42 -3.49
C MET A 1 -2.28 -16.29 -4.48
N VAL A 2 -2.19 -16.84 -5.70
CA VAL A 2 -3.24 -16.71 -6.76
C VAL A 2 -4.65 -17.15 -6.31
N LEU A 3 -4.74 -18.22 -5.51
CA LEU A 3 -6.03 -18.73 -5.01
C LEU A 3 -6.79 -17.70 -4.14
N VAL A 4 -6.09 -17.02 -3.23
CA VAL A 4 -6.69 -15.99 -2.35
C VAL A 4 -7.25 -14.83 -3.18
N TRP A 5 -6.52 -14.42 -4.21
CA TRP A 5 -6.94 -13.35 -5.12
C TRP A 5 -8.11 -13.74 -6.01
N PHE A 6 -8.12 -14.98 -6.53
CA PHE A 6 -9.27 -15.50 -7.28
C PHE A 6 -10.52 -15.60 -6.40
N LEU A 7 -10.37 -16.10 -5.17
CA LEU A 7 -11.46 -16.17 -4.22
C LEU A 7 -11.99 -14.78 -3.88
N ALA A 8 -11.11 -13.83 -3.58
CA ALA A 8 -11.50 -12.47 -3.23
C ALA A 8 -12.14 -11.72 -4.40
N LEU A 9 -11.54 -11.73 -5.59
CA LEU A 9 -11.95 -10.88 -6.72
C LEU A 9 -12.99 -11.50 -7.65
N VAL A 10 -13.18 -12.82 -7.62
CA VAL A 10 -14.09 -13.53 -8.53
C VAL A 10 -15.12 -14.34 -7.75
N ALA A 11 -14.69 -15.26 -6.90
CA ALA A 11 -15.63 -16.18 -6.23
C ALA A 11 -16.52 -15.45 -5.23
N LEU A 12 -15.95 -14.65 -4.34
CA LEU A 12 -16.65 -13.90 -3.31
C LEU A 12 -17.71 -12.93 -3.88
N PRO A 13 -17.40 -12.05 -4.86
CA PRO A 13 -18.40 -11.18 -5.46
C PRO A 13 -19.47 -11.97 -6.23
N ALA A 14 -19.10 -13.10 -6.87
CA ALA A 14 -20.08 -13.94 -7.57
C ALA A 14 -21.05 -14.62 -6.59
N VAL A 15 -20.54 -15.14 -5.47
CA VAL A 15 -21.34 -15.75 -4.39
C VAL A 15 -22.24 -14.70 -3.75
N LEU A 16 -21.68 -13.56 -3.32
CA LEU A 16 -22.47 -12.47 -2.73
C LEU A 16 -23.55 -11.97 -3.69
N ARG A 17 -23.24 -11.84 -4.98
CA ARG A 17 -24.24 -11.43 -5.98
C ARG A 17 -25.29 -12.49 -6.25
N ARG A 18 -25.00 -13.78 -6.05
CA ARG A 18 -26.00 -14.86 -6.08
C ARG A 18 -26.91 -14.80 -4.86
N LEU A 19 -26.34 -14.63 -3.67
CA LEU A 19 -27.09 -14.50 -2.41
C LEU A 19 -27.98 -13.25 -2.40
N GLU A 20 -27.46 -12.10 -2.83
CA GLU A 20 -28.24 -10.86 -2.97
C GLU A 20 -29.42 -11.04 -3.93
N ARG A 21 -29.23 -11.76 -5.05
CA ARG A 21 -30.32 -12.06 -5.98
C ARG A 21 -31.38 -12.96 -5.34
N ALA A 22 -30.95 -13.99 -4.62
CA ALA A 22 -31.87 -14.88 -3.90
C ALA A 22 -32.65 -14.14 -2.80
N ALA A 23 -32.03 -13.15 -2.16
CA ALA A 23 -32.63 -12.29 -1.13
C ALA A 23 -33.44 -11.10 -1.70
N GLY A 24 -33.61 -10.99 -3.02
CA GLY A 24 -34.34 -9.87 -3.65
C GLY A 24 -33.64 -8.51 -3.58
N ILE A 25 -32.35 -8.46 -3.19
CA ILE A 25 -31.57 -7.22 -3.08
C ILE A 25 -31.15 -6.77 -4.49
N GLY A 26 -31.51 -5.55 -4.86
CA GLY A 26 -31.16 -4.94 -6.15
C GLY A 26 -29.65 -4.73 -6.36
N ARG A 27 -29.27 -4.23 -7.54
CA ARG A 27 -27.91 -3.72 -7.78
C ARG A 27 -27.88 -2.23 -7.50
N VAL A 28 -26.79 -1.76 -6.89
CA VAL A 28 -26.48 -0.34 -6.84
C VAL A 28 -25.93 0.06 -8.21
N ARG A 29 -26.72 0.83 -8.98
CA ARG A 29 -26.30 1.32 -10.29
C ARG A 29 -25.59 2.65 -10.12
N VAL A 30 -24.28 2.65 -10.31
CA VAL A 30 -23.49 3.87 -10.47
C VAL A 30 -23.39 4.16 -11.97
N PRO A 31 -23.82 5.34 -12.47
CA PRO A 31 -23.59 5.72 -13.86
C PRO A 31 -22.12 5.59 -14.23
N GLY A 32 -21.81 4.85 -15.31
CA GLY A 32 -20.42 4.57 -15.69
C GLY A 32 -19.66 3.60 -14.77
N GLY A 33 -20.28 3.03 -13.73
CA GLY A 33 -19.63 2.19 -12.72
C GLY A 33 -18.86 0.99 -13.28
N ARG A 34 -19.33 0.40 -14.40
CA ARG A 34 -18.59 -0.67 -15.10
C ARG A 34 -17.29 -0.18 -15.73
N VAL A 35 -17.31 0.97 -16.39
CA VAL A 35 -16.14 1.56 -17.05
C VAL A 35 -15.14 2.04 -16.00
N LEU A 36 -15.62 2.79 -15.00
CA LEU A 36 -14.80 3.27 -13.89
C LEU A 36 -14.23 2.11 -13.06
N GLY A 37 -15.05 1.12 -12.73
CA GLY A 37 -14.64 -0.06 -11.98
C GLY A 37 -13.64 -0.92 -12.75
N GLY A 38 -13.86 -1.14 -14.05
CA GLY A 38 -12.92 -1.84 -14.93
C GLY A 38 -11.61 -1.09 -15.08
N GLY A 39 -11.65 0.22 -15.30
CA GLY A 39 -10.46 1.07 -15.38
C GLY A 39 -9.64 1.06 -14.08
N LEU A 40 -10.32 1.16 -12.93
CA LEU A 40 -9.69 1.07 -11.61
C LEU A 40 -9.05 -0.31 -11.39
N LEU A 41 -9.76 -1.39 -11.73
CA LEU A 41 -9.25 -2.75 -11.62
C LEU A 41 -7.98 -2.96 -12.46
N LEU A 42 -7.97 -2.47 -13.71
CA LEU A 42 -6.80 -2.53 -14.58
C LEU A 42 -5.62 -1.74 -14.02
N ALA A 43 -5.85 -0.48 -13.62
CA ALA A 43 -4.80 0.36 -13.05
C ALA A 43 -4.21 -0.23 -11.76
N ALA A 44 -5.07 -0.75 -10.87
CA ALA A 44 -4.65 -1.39 -9.64
C ALA A 44 -3.91 -2.72 -9.91
N SER A 45 -4.31 -3.49 -10.92
CA SER A 45 -3.59 -4.71 -11.31
C SER A 45 -2.20 -4.39 -11.85
N ALA A 46 -2.06 -3.34 -12.67
CA ALA A 46 -0.76 -2.87 -13.15
C ALA A 46 0.15 -2.42 -11.98
N LEU A 47 -0.41 -1.73 -10.98
CA LEU A 47 0.31 -1.37 -9.75
C LEU A 47 0.76 -2.61 -8.98
N GLY A 48 -0.12 -3.61 -8.81
CA GLY A 48 0.19 -4.87 -8.13
C GLY A 48 1.32 -5.63 -8.84
N ILE A 49 1.25 -5.76 -10.17
CA ILE A 49 2.29 -6.41 -10.98
C ILE A 49 3.61 -5.65 -10.85
N ARG A 50 3.63 -4.32 -11.00
CA ARG A 50 4.85 -3.52 -10.81
C ARG A 50 5.44 -3.70 -9.42
N SER A 51 4.60 -3.84 -8.39
CA SER A 51 5.04 -4.05 -7.02
C SER A 51 5.63 -5.43 -6.81
N ALA A 52 5.02 -6.47 -7.40
CA ALA A 52 5.55 -7.83 -7.38
C ALA A 52 6.89 -7.91 -8.13
N VAL A 53 7.00 -7.27 -9.30
CA VAL A 53 8.26 -7.20 -10.07
C VAL A 53 9.34 -6.46 -9.30
N ALA A 54 9.02 -5.35 -8.63
CA ALA A 54 9.97 -4.62 -7.79
C ALA A 54 10.48 -5.48 -6.62
N MET A 55 9.62 -6.28 -5.99
CA MET A 55 10.05 -7.22 -4.95
C MET A 55 10.92 -8.35 -5.50
N ALA A 56 10.53 -8.94 -6.63
CA ALA A 56 11.27 -10.04 -7.25
C ALA A 56 12.65 -9.58 -7.75
N GLY A 57 12.72 -8.40 -8.36
CA GLY A 57 13.98 -7.74 -8.73
C GLY A 57 14.85 -7.38 -7.53
N GLY A 58 14.25 -7.35 -6.33
CA GLY A 58 14.85 -7.25 -5.00
C GLY A 58 15.86 -8.34 -4.63
N GLY A 59 15.85 -9.47 -5.34
CA GLY A 59 16.67 -10.64 -4.99
C GLY A 59 16.12 -11.45 -3.80
N GLY A 60 14.87 -11.21 -3.40
CA GLY A 60 14.15 -12.07 -2.46
C GLY A 60 13.33 -13.12 -3.22
N THR A 61 13.55 -14.39 -2.91
CA THR A 61 12.76 -15.54 -3.37
C THR A 61 11.28 -15.32 -2.98
N PRO A 62 10.29 -15.75 -3.79
CA PRO A 62 8.87 -15.56 -3.50
C PRO A 62 8.35 -16.53 -2.41
N VAL A 63 9.08 -16.68 -1.30
CA VAL A 63 8.65 -17.44 -0.12
C VAL A 63 8.45 -16.44 1.04
N PRO A 64 7.33 -16.46 1.76
CA PRO A 64 6.95 -15.38 2.70
C PRO A 64 7.84 -15.20 3.93
N PHE A 65 8.88 -16.02 4.09
CA PHE A 65 9.71 -16.13 5.30
C PHE A 65 11.21 -16.19 5.03
N ASP A 66 11.65 -16.23 3.77
CA ASP A 66 13.09 -16.19 3.46
C ASP A 66 13.56 -14.74 3.49
N ALA A 67 14.67 -14.53 4.21
CA ALA A 67 15.27 -13.24 4.49
C ALA A 67 15.24 -12.34 3.25
N ALA A 68 14.54 -11.20 3.35
CA ALA A 68 14.60 -10.19 2.31
C ALA A 68 16.06 -9.77 2.14
N ALA A 69 16.69 -10.13 1.02
CA ALA A 69 18.10 -9.86 0.77
C ALA A 69 18.42 -8.36 0.76
N ARG A 70 17.41 -7.52 0.45
CA ARG A 70 17.48 -6.07 0.55
C ARG A 70 16.11 -5.46 0.80
N LEU A 71 16.09 -4.31 1.47
CA LEU A 71 14.90 -3.50 1.63
C LEU A 71 14.56 -2.84 0.28
N VAL A 72 13.42 -3.21 -0.31
CA VAL A 72 12.98 -2.66 -1.60
C VAL A 72 12.30 -1.31 -1.38
N ALA A 73 13.02 -0.23 -1.70
CA ALA A 73 12.50 1.15 -1.65
C ALA A 73 12.26 1.77 -3.04
N ASP A 74 12.37 0.97 -4.10
CA ASP A 74 12.27 1.41 -5.49
C ASP A 74 10.88 1.24 -6.11
N GLY A 75 10.65 1.91 -7.23
CA GLY A 75 9.42 1.76 -8.00
C GLY A 75 8.20 2.19 -7.19
N PRO A 76 7.13 1.36 -7.09
CA PRO A 76 5.94 1.67 -6.28
C PRO A 76 6.23 1.94 -4.79
N TYR A 77 7.26 1.29 -4.24
CA TYR A 77 7.60 1.35 -2.81
C TYR A 77 8.17 2.71 -2.38
N ARG A 78 8.62 3.54 -3.32
CA ARG A 78 9.08 4.92 -3.00
C ARG A 78 7.95 5.86 -2.59
N TRP A 79 6.70 5.52 -2.96
CA TRP A 79 5.54 6.39 -2.73
C TRP A 79 4.67 5.92 -1.58
N VAL A 80 4.54 4.60 -1.40
CA VAL A 80 3.75 3.97 -0.34
C VAL A 80 4.45 2.72 0.15
N ARG A 81 4.37 2.42 1.45
CA ARG A 81 5.11 1.30 2.06
C ARG A 81 4.61 -0.07 1.66
N ASN A 82 3.30 -0.20 1.42
CA ASN A 82 2.71 -1.44 0.93
C ASN A 82 1.81 -1.18 -0.29
N PRO A 83 2.39 -0.98 -1.48
CA PRO A 83 1.65 -0.75 -2.72
C PRO A 83 0.80 -1.96 -3.14
N MET A 84 1.14 -3.17 -2.67
CA MET A 84 0.31 -4.37 -2.92
C MET A 84 -0.97 -4.39 -2.10
N ALA A 85 -0.93 -3.97 -0.84
CA ALA A 85 -2.14 -3.79 -0.04
C ALA A 85 -3.04 -2.71 -0.66
N VAL A 86 -2.45 -1.61 -1.13
CA VAL A 86 -3.17 -0.55 -1.86
C VAL A 86 -3.80 -1.10 -3.14
N SER A 87 -3.07 -1.87 -3.95
CA SER A 87 -3.63 -2.47 -5.15
C SER A 87 -4.79 -3.41 -4.82
N GLY A 88 -4.69 -4.23 -3.77
CA GLY A 88 -5.76 -5.16 -3.41
C GLY A 88 -7.06 -4.49 -3.00
N VAL A 89 -6.96 -3.44 -2.18
CA VAL A 89 -8.13 -2.64 -1.79
C VAL A 89 -8.74 -1.95 -3.01
N ALA A 90 -7.92 -1.40 -3.91
CA ALA A 90 -8.37 -0.74 -5.13
C ALA A 90 -9.01 -1.73 -6.12
N GLN A 91 -8.47 -2.95 -6.27
CA GLN A 91 -9.05 -4.00 -7.12
C GLN A 91 -10.41 -4.44 -6.57
N ALA A 92 -10.54 -4.65 -5.25
CA ALA A 92 -11.81 -4.97 -4.62
C ALA A 92 -12.84 -3.85 -4.85
N LEU A 93 -12.43 -2.58 -4.74
CA LEU A 93 -13.32 -1.45 -5.02
C LEU A 93 -13.74 -1.38 -6.50
N GLY A 94 -12.81 -1.61 -7.42
CA GLY A 94 -13.11 -1.66 -8.86
C GLY A 94 -14.12 -2.75 -9.21
N VAL A 95 -13.97 -3.94 -8.61
CA VAL A 95 -14.94 -5.03 -8.76
C VAL A 95 -16.30 -4.65 -8.15
N ALA A 96 -16.33 -4.01 -6.98
CA ALA A 96 -17.58 -3.57 -6.36
C ALA A 96 -18.37 -2.60 -7.25
N LEU A 97 -17.67 -1.63 -7.84
CA LEU A 97 -18.25 -0.67 -8.79
C LEU A 97 -18.74 -1.35 -10.08
N ALA A 98 -17.98 -2.31 -10.60
CA ALA A 98 -18.33 -3.01 -11.84
C ALA A 98 -19.51 -3.98 -11.67
N VAL A 99 -19.57 -4.70 -10.55
CA VAL A 99 -20.63 -5.65 -10.23
C VAL A 99 -21.89 -4.94 -9.74
N GLY A 100 -21.74 -3.83 -9.02
CA GLY A 100 -22.85 -3.09 -8.41
C GLY A 100 -23.48 -3.84 -7.23
N SER A 101 -22.67 -4.63 -6.50
CA SER A 101 -23.11 -5.41 -5.33
C SER A 101 -22.97 -4.57 -4.06
N PRO A 102 -24.06 -4.19 -3.38
CA PRO A 102 -23.99 -3.39 -2.16
C PRO A 102 -23.23 -4.08 -1.02
N SER A 103 -23.37 -5.39 -0.85
CA SER A 103 -22.61 -6.13 0.18
C SER A 103 -21.11 -6.14 -0.13
N TYR A 104 -20.74 -6.23 -1.40
CA TYR A 104 -19.33 -6.26 -1.80
C TYR A 104 -18.64 -4.88 -1.67
N LEU A 105 -19.39 -3.77 -1.61
CA LEU A 105 -18.82 -2.45 -1.31
C LEU A 105 -18.19 -2.36 0.10
N LEU A 106 -18.57 -3.27 1.01
CA LEU A 106 -17.98 -3.36 2.35
C LEU A 106 -16.63 -4.09 2.37
N VAL A 107 -16.34 -4.89 1.35
CA VAL A 107 -15.11 -5.71 1.29
C VAL A 107 -13.84 -4.85 1.26
N PRO A 108 -13.72 -3.78 0.45
CA PRO A 108 -12.52 -2.93 0.44
C PRO A 108 -12.18 -2.29 1.81
N PRO A 109 -13.10 -1.59 2.51
CA PRO A 109 -12.77 -1.00 3.81
C PRO A 109 -12.53 -2.06 4.89
N VAL A 110 -13.31 -3.15 4.91
CA VAL A 110 -13.09 -4.26 5.87
C VAL A 110 -11.73 -4.92 5.63
N GLY A 111 -11.38 -5.19 4.37
CA GLY A 111 -10.09 -5.75 3.99
C GLY A 111 -8.92 -4.84 4.36
N ALA A 112 -9.06 -3.53 4.14
CA ALA A 112 -8.05 -2.55 4.54
C ALA A 112 -7.81 -2.53 6.05
N VAL A 113 -8.89 -2.56 6.85
CA VAL A 113 -8.82 -2.62 8.32
C VAL A 113 -8.22 -3.94 8.79
N ALA A 114 -8.68 -5.07 8.23
CA ALA A 114 -8.18 -6.41 8.57
C ALA A 114 -6.68 -6.51 8.28
N TRP A 115 -6.23 -6.07 7.10
CA TRP A 115 -4.81 -6.04 6.77
C TRP A 115 -4.02 -5.13 7.73
N HIS A 116 -4.54 -3.93 8.04
CA HIS A 116 -3.88 -2.99 8.95
C HIS A 116 -3.71 -3.54 10.37
N ARG A 117 -4.67 -4.34 10.85
CA ARG A 117 -4.68 -4.87 12.22
C ARG A 117 -3.96 -6.21 12.34
N LEU A 118 -4.06 -7.06 11.32
CA LEU A 118 -3.61 -8.46 11.41
C LEU A 118 -2.28 -8.68 10.71
N VAL A 119 -2.10 -8.13 9.51
CA VAL A 119 -0.96 -8.44 8.64
C VAL A 119 0.17 -7.42 8.81
N ARG A 120 -0.16 -6.13 8.83
CA ARG A 120 0.82 -5.06 8.98
C ARG A 120 1.71 -5.25 10.22
N PRO A 121 1.21 -5.58 11.43
CA PRO A 121 2.08 -5.69 12.60
C PRO A 121 3.07 -6.86 12.53
N SER A 122 2.73 -7.96 11.86
CA SER A 122 3.68 -9.05 11.62
C SER A 122 4.70 -8.67 10.56
N GLU A 123 4.27 -8.05 9.45
CA GLU A 123 5.17 -7.58 8.39
C GLU A 123 6.18 -6.54 8.92
N GLU A 124 5.72 -5.51 9.66
CA GLU A 124 6.62 -4.48 10.20
C GLU A 124 7.57 -5.04 11.25
N ARG A 125 7.15 -6.02 12.06
CA ARG A 125 8.04 -6.70 13.02
C ARG A 125 9.13 -7.51 12.31
N PHE A 126 8.76 -8.25 11.27
CA PHE A 126 9.69 -9.02 10.46
C PHE A 126 10.70 -8.10 9.75
N LEU A 127 10.23 -7.04 9.09
CA LEU A 127 11.10 -6.08 8.40
C LEU A 127 12.03 -5.36 9.39
N ARG A 128 11.54 -5.00 10.58
CA ARG A 128 12.39 -4.44 11.63
C ARG A 128 13.44 -5.44 12.11
N SER A 129 13.11 -6.72 12.26
CA SER A 129 14.10 -7.74 12.66
C SER A 129 15.16 -7.99 11.59
N CYS A 130 14.84 -7.83 10.30
CA CYS A 130 15.79 -8.00 9.22
C CYS A 130 16.68 -6.76 8.99
N PHE A 131 16.13 -5.55 9.10
CA PHE A 131 16.78 -4.33 8.60
C PHE A 131 17.00 -3.23 9.65
N GLY A 132 16.47 -3.37 10.87
CA GLY A 132 16.73 -2.43 11.98
C GLY A 132 16.46 -0.96 11.62
N GLU A 133 17.47 -0.11 11.81
CA GLU A 133 17.40 1.34 11.56
C GLU A 133 17.05 1.70 10.11
N GLN A 134 17.54 0.94 9.12
CA GLN A 134 17.22 1.21 7.70
C GLN A 134 15.70 1.13 7.44
N PHE A 135 15.01 0.20 8.11
CA PHE A 135 13.56 0.10 8.03
C PHE A 135 12.87 1.25 8.76
N GLU A 136 13.42 1.74 9.87
CA GLU A 136 12.86 2.90 10.59
C GLU A 136 12.97 4.19 9.78
N ASP A 137 14.11 4.43 9.14
CA ASP A 137 14.32 5.58 8.25
C ASP A 137 13.37 5.52 7.05
N TYR A 138 13.26 4.36 6.41
CA TYR A 138 12.29 4.12 5.35
C TYR A 138 10.85 4.32 5.83
N ARG A 139 10.52 3.84 7.03
CA ARG A 139 9.20 3.98 7.65
C ARG A 139 8.82 5.42 7.93
N ALA A 140 9.80 6.24 8.32
CA ALA A 140 9.63 7.67 8.55
C ALA A 140 9.46 8.45 7.25
N ALA A 141 10.20 8.07 6.19
CA ALA A 141 10.17 8.75 4.90
C ALA A 141 8.93 8.41 4.06
N VAL A 142 8.48 7.14 4.09
CA VAL A 142 7.43 6.64 3.18
C VAL A 142 6.11 6.42 3.92
N PRO A 143 5.00 7.03 3.46
CA PRO A 143 3.70 6.89 4.09
C PRO A 143 3.10 5.50 3.84
N LEU A 144 2.17 5.08 4.71
CA LEU A 144 1.59 3.73 4.64
C LEU A 144 0.63 3.55 3.44
N TRP A 145 -0.30 4.49 3.25
CA TRP A 145 -1.44 4.34 2.33
C TRP A 145 -1.48 5.35 1.18
N LEU A 146 -1.15 6.62 1.45
CA LEU A 146 -1.28 7.71 0.48
C LEU A 146 0.07 8.40 0.28
N PRO A 147 0.53 8.58 -0.98
CA PRO A 147 1.74 9.34 -1.30
C PRO A 147 1.75 10.71 -0.64
N HIS A 148 2.95 11.22 -0.30
CA HIS A 148 3.11 12.57 0.25
C HIS A 148 2.49 13.66 -0.63
N ALA A 149 2.51 13.47 -1.96
CA ALA A 149 1.89 14.39 -2.92
C ALA A 149 0.35 14.51 -2.77
N LEU A 150 -0.30 13.50 -2.19
CA LEU A 150 -1.75 13.46 -1.97
C LEU A 150 -2.14 13.75 -0.51
N ARG A 151 -1.17 14.03 0.37
CA ARG A 151 -1.44 14.48 1.74
C ARG A 151 -1.57 16.00 1.75
N PRO A 152 -2.63 16.58 2.36
CA PRO A 152 -2.64 18.00 2.68
C PRO A 152 -1.40 18.32 3.50
N ARG A 153 -0.55 19.25 3.03
CA ARG A 153 0.64 19.69 3.78
C ARG A 153 0.16 20.25 5.12
N ALA A 154 0.32 19.47 6.19
CA ALA A 154 0.38 20.06 7.52
C ALA A 154 1.62 20.97 7.52
N ARG A 155 1.43 22.28 7.65
CA ARG A 155 2.52 23.25 7.78
C ARG A 155 3.45 22.76 8.89
N THR A 156 4.62 22.25 8.53
CA THR A 156 5.67 21.92 9.47
C THR A 156 6.11 23.21 10.15
N ARG A 157 5.83 23.35 11.45
CA ARG A 157 6.47 24.38 12.27
C ARG A 157 8.00 24.17 12.17
N PRO A 158 8.80 25.24 12.02
CA PRO A 158 10.25 25.12 11.99
C PRO A 158 10.74 24.47 13.30
N ARG A 159 11.65 23.49 13.20
CA ARG A 159 12.42 23.01 14.35
C ARG A 159 13.23 24.19 14.91
N PRO A 160 13.16 24.51 16.22
CA PRO A 160 14.02 25.53 16.79
C PRO A 160 15.44 24.97 16.91
N GLY A 161 16.39 25.64 16.27
CA GLY A 161 17.78 25.74 16.76
C GLY A 161 18.78 24.66 16.36
N SER A 162 19.34 24.77 15.15
CA SER A 162 20.74 24.38 14.90
C SER A 162 21.55 25.64 14.61
N ARG A 163 21.82 26.43 15.65
CA ARG A 163 22.77 27.56 15.54
C ARG A 163 24.19 26.98 15.46
N ARG A 164 24.70 26.94 14.22
CA ARG A 164 26.09 27.21 13.81
C ARG A 164 27.17 27.01 14.88
N ALA A 165 27.80 25.83 14.89
CA ALA A 165 29.20 25.70 15.29
C ALA A 165 30.05 26.13 14.08
N GLY A 166 30.60 27.35 14.12
CA GLY A 166 31.31 27.93 12.98
C GLY A 166 31.92 29.28 13.30
N LEU A 167 32.78 29.33 14.32
CA LEU A 167 33.72 30.40 14.69
C LEU A 167 34.81 29.67 15.51
N ALA A 168 36.11 29.74 15.26
CA ALA A 168 36.91 30.60 14.42
C ALA A 168 38.23 29.88 14.06
N ARG A 169 38.66 30.02 12.81
CA ARG A 169 40.09 29.95 12.45
C ARG A 169 40.79 31.14 13.08
N ARG A 170 41.82 30.91 13.90
CA ARG A 170 42.90 31.87 14.15
C ARG A 170 44.21 31.11 14.27
N GLN A 171 44.98 31.10 13.18
CA GLN A 171 46.44 30.93 13.25
C GLN A 171 47.04 32.25 13.76
N PRO A 172 48.01 32.23 14.67
CA PRO A 172 48.93 33.36 14.84
C PRO A 172 50.12 33.23 13.86
N PRO A 173 50.67 34.34 13.34
CA PRO A 173 51.99 34.33 12.71
C PRO A 173 53.09 34.42 13.79
N VAL A 174 54.35 34.55 13.34
CA VAL A 174 55.57 34.93 14.10
C VAL A 174 56.38 33.69 14.60
N HIS A 175 57.67 33.48 14.33
CA HIS A 175 58.73 34.17 13.58
C HIS A 175 59.70 33.12 13.03
#